data_AF-A0A357EWS6-F1
#
_entry.id   AF-A0A357EWS6-F1
#
_cell.length_a   1.000
_cell.length_b   1.000
_cell.length_c   1.000
_cell.angle_alpha   90.00
_cell.angle_beta   90.00
_cell.angle_gamma   90.00
#
_symmetry.space_group_name_H-M   'P 1'
#
loop_
_entity.id
_entity.type
_entity.pdbx_description
1 polymer ?
#
loop_
_entity_poly.entity_id
_entity_poly.type
_entity_poly.pdbx_seq_one_letter_code
_entity_poly.pdbx_strand_id
1 'polypeptide(L)'
;MADWSQITNYFSRLDSASPKVAVREIGKTTLGKPMIAAFISSADNIKNLEKYRQINARLADPRPLIEKGDAREMDDLIKRGKAVVAISASIHSTEIVASQMTMNLAYDLVTAKDDETKQILDNTILILIPSSNPDGIDVVANWYRKTLGTKSEGSSPPQLYHHYAGHDNNRDWFMLNLSETQAITKLFWQEWFPHFVYDVHQMGQNGPRFVIPPFFDPPNPRIPPSILREVGLAGYKMAADLQARNVAGVATNTTFDTWWHGGFRSAPYYHNSIGILSEAASADLMTPVTITRDQMSRSRGARGLVSPLETATNYPDAWPGGTWRPRDIAAIEMTASRALLSMAAKFRSRYVRNFFDLGRANLVRQSGDPAAFIISAGQPNAENVARMIEILKWQGMEIHQMTRELHIKTAAADSAFHETPLGGFLVFVNQPQKNNVLSLFEKQVYPNRLNANGEAEAPYDVAGWTLPLQMGVETETAWEIKDLAEAKATLRRIENIDQVRAALNLPTGGGPFAKLANPLKTPPRIGLYKSFASS
;
A
#
# COMPACT_ATOMS: atom_id res chain seq x y z
N MET A 1 -1.09 -4.33 27.20
CA MET A 1 -1.31 -4.43 25.75
C MET A 1 -2.81 -4.44 25.52
N ALA A 2 -3.31 -3.56 24.65
CA ALA A 2 -4.72 -3.52 24.26
C ALA A 2 -4.99 -4.53 23.14
N ASP A 3 -6.05 -5.32 23.31
CA ASP A 3 -6.60 -6.15 22.23
C ASP A 3 -7.50 -5.32 21.28
N TRP A 4 -8.03 -5.93 20.21
CA TRP A 4 -8.80 -5.18 19.21
C TRP A 4 -10.07 -4.55 19.78
N SER A 5 -10.71 -5.22 20.75
CA SER A 5 -11.91 -4.67 21.41
C SER A 5 -11.58 -3.43 22.23
N GLN A 6 -10.44 -3.44 22.93
CA GLN A 6 -9.96 -2.28 23.68
C GLN A 6 -9.54 -1.13 22.75
N ILE A 7 -8.88 -1.42 21.63
CA ILE A 7 -8.47 -0.41 20.63
C ILE A 7 -9.72 0.25 20.00
N THR A 8 -10.67 -0.54 19.51
CA THR A 8 -11.89 -0.01 18.89
C THR A 8 -12.75 0.78 19.90
N ASN A 9 -12.86 0.31 21.14
CA ASN A 9 -13.52 1.06 22.21
C ASN A 9 -12.83 2.39 22.50
N TYR A 10 -11.50 2.42 22.55
CA TYR A 10 -10.72 3.64 22.71
C TYR A 10 -11.05 4.66 21.62
N PHE A 11 -11.00 4.25 20.34
CA PHE A 11 -11.28 5.14 19.22
C PHE A 11 -12.74 5.62 19.21
N SER A 12 -13.71 4.76 19.53
CA SER A 12 -15.12 5.15 19.67
C SER A 12 -15.34 6.21 20.75
N ARG A 13 -14.64 6.10 21.89
CA ARG A 13 -14.68 7.11 22.96
C ARG A 13 -14.01 8.41 22.53
N LEU A 14 -12.91 8.34 21.77
CA LEU A 14 -12.21 9.52 21.27
C LEU A 14 -13.06 10.30 20.26
N ASP A 15 -13.74 9.60 19.35
CA ASP A 15 -14.72 10.15 18.42
C ASP A 15 -15.83 10.91 19.15
N SER A 16 -16.42 10.26 20.15
CA SER A 16 -17.49 10.84 20.97
C SER A 16 -17.05 12.07 21.77
N ALA A 17 -15.76 12.14 22.15
CA ALA A 17 -15.23 13.17 23.02
C ALA A 17 -14.60 14.36 22.28
N SER A 18 -14.33 14.25 20.98
CA SER A 18 -13.57 15.26 20.24
C SER A 18 -14.15 15.54 18.86
N PRO A 19 -14.49 16.81 18.53
CA PRO A 19 -14.95 17.17 17.19
C PRO A 19 -13.85 17.09 16.12
N LYS A 20 -12.61 16.77 16.50
CA LYS A 20 -11.44 16.60 15.61
C LYS A 20 -11.28 15.17 15.11
N VAL A 21 -12.18 14.26 15.49
CA VAL A 21 -12.14 12.85 15.13
C VAL A 21 -13.47 12.45 14.51
N ALA A 22 -13.43 11.57 13.52
CA ALA A 22 -14.57 10.79 13.07
C ALA A 22 -14.11 9.36 12.80
N VAL A 23 -14.68 8.36 13.48
CA VAL A 23 -14.33 6.95 13.27
C VAL A 23 -15.35 6.30 12.35
N ARG A 24 -14.88 5.54 11.35
CA ARG A 24 -15.74 4.81 10.43
C ARG A 24 -15.32 3.34 10.35
N GLU A 25 -16.30 2.46 10.27
CA GLU A 25 -16.08 1.08 9.83
C GLU A 25 -15.81 1.11 8.31
N ILE A 26 -14.70 0.50 7.88
CA ILE A 26 -14.27 0.47 6.47
C ILE A 26 -14.49 -0.89 5.81
N GLY A 27 -14.85 -1.90 6.61
CA GLY A 27 -15.07 -3.27 6.17
C GLY A 27 -15.00 -4.24 7.32
N LYS A 28 -14.95 -5.53 7.00
CA LYS A 28 -14.79 -6.62 7.97
C LYS A 28 -13.61 -7.50 7.60
N THR A 29 -12.95 -8.02 8.62
CA THR A 29 -11.87 -9.00 8.45
C THR A 29 -12.39 -10.33 7.90
N THR A 30 -11.47 -11.22 7.54
CA THR A 30 -11.72 -12.60 7.17
C THR A 30 -12.58 -13.34 8.21
N LEU A 31 -12.37 -13.07 9.50
CA LEU A 31 -13.18 -13.65 10.60
C LEU A 31 -14.35 -12.76 11.04
N GLY A 32 -14.67 -11.72 10.29
CA GLY A 32 -15.87 -10.90 10.46
C GLY A 32 -15.77 -9.78 11.51
N LYS A 33 -14.57 -9.45 12.01
CA LYS A 33 -14.37 -8.31 12.91
C LYS A 33 -14.47 -6.99 12.15
N PRO A 34 -15.02 -5.93 12.77
CA PRO A 34 -15.04 -4.62 12.14
C PRO A 34 -13.62 -4.07 12.00
N MET A 35 -13.28 -3.62 10.80
CA MET A 35 -12.09 -2.81 10.52
C MET A 35 -12.47 -1.34 10.60
N ILE A 36 -11.66 -0.54 11.29
CA ILE A 36 -11.94 0.90 11.46
C ILE A 36 -10.85 1.77 10.87
N ALA A 37 -11.23 2.97 10.44
CA ALA A 37 -10.34 4.09 10.18
C ALA A 37 -10.80 5.31 10.99
N ALA A 38 -9.85 5.95 11.67
CA ALA A 38 -10.07 7.22 12.37
C ALA A 38 -9.63 8.38 11.47
N PHE A 39 -10.57 9.23 11.09
CA PHE A 39 -10.30 10.49 10.40
C PHE A 39 -9.96 11.55 11.44
N ILE A 40 -8.76 12.11 11.38
CA ILE A 40 -8.26 13.09 12.35
C ILE A 40 -7.85 14.37 11.61
N SER A 41 -8.45 15.50 11.98
CA SER A 41 -8.21 16.81 11.36
C SER A 41 -8.75 17.93 12.28
N SER A 42 -8.72 19.19 11.83
CA SER A 42 -9.38 20.27 12.57
C SER A 42 -10.89 20.05 12.62
N ALA A 43 -11.56 20.61 13.64
CA ALA A 43 -13.00 20.43 13.81
C ALA A 43 -13.80 20.88 12.57
N ASP A 44 -13.39 22.00 11.97
CA ASP A 44 -13.99 22.50 10.72
C ASP A 44 -13.75 21.54 9.56
N ASN A 45 -12.57 20.91 9.50
CA ASN A 45 -12.28 19.95 8.45
C ASN A 45 -13.11 18.67 8.58
N ILE A 46 -13.24 18.13 9.80
CA ILE A 46 -14.08 16.96 10.08
C ILE A 46 -15.56 17.25 9.77
N LYS A 47 -16.06 18.42 10.15
CA LYS A 47 -17.43 18.85 9.79
C LYS A 47 -17.66 18.89 8.27
N ASN A 48 -16.62 19.17 7.49
CA ASN A 48 -16.66 19.29 6.03
C ASN A 48 -15.98 18.10 5.32
N LEU A 49 -15.89 16.94 5.97
CA LEU A 49 -15.09 15.81 5.49
C LEU A 49 -15.50 15.35 4.07
N GLU A 50 -16.80 15.30 3.79
CA GLU A 50 -17.33 14.92 2.46
C GLU A 50 -16.94 15.92 1.36
N LYS A 51 -16.92 17.23 1.65
CA LYS A 51 -16.47 18.25 0.71
C LYS A 51 -15.01 18.01 0.31
N TYR A 52 -14.14 17.71 1.27
CA TYR A 52 -12.72 17.45 0.99
C TYR A 52 -12.51 16.13 0.26
N ARG A 53 -13.30 15.10 0.59
CA ARG A 53 -13.32 13.84 -0.17
C ARG A 53 -13.64 14.07 -1.64
N GLN A 54 -14.67 14.87 -1.94
CA GLN A 54 -15.06 15.21 -3.31
C GLN A 54 -14.00 16.06 -4.04
N ILE A 55 -13.40 17.04 -3.36
CA ILE A 55 -12.27 17.80 -3.92
C ILE A 55 -11.15 16.84 -4.33
N ASN A 56 -10.78 15.91 -3.46
CA ASN A 56 -9.69 14.99 -3.73
C ASN A 56 -10.01 13.99 -4.85
N ALA A 57 -11.24 13.47 -4.90
CA ALA A 57 -11.70 12.61 -5.99
C ALA A 57 -11.65 13.31 -7.36
N ARG A 58 -12.00 14.60 -7.42
CA ARG A 58 -11.89 15.42 -8.65
C ARG A 58 -10.44 15.67 -9.06
N LEU A 59 -9.50 15.66 -8.12
CA LEU A 59 -8.07 15.80 -8.42
C LEU A 59 -7.42 14.46 -8.79
N ALA A 60 -7.97 13.34 -8.32
CA ALA A 60 -7.55 11.99 -8.67
C ALA A 60 -7.88 11.62 -10.13
N ASP A 61 -9.00 12.11 -10.65
CA ASP A 61 -9.34 12.02 -12.08
C ASP A 61 -9.32 13.42 -12.73
N PRO A 62 -8.21 13.81 -13.38
CA PRO A 62 -8.04 15.15 -13.91
C PRO A 62 -8.79 15.38 -15.24
N ARG A 63 -9.34 14.34 -15.88
CA ARG A 63 -9.97 14.44 -17.21
C ARG A 63 -11.07 15.52 -17.28
N PRO A 64 -12.05 15.56 -16.37
CA PRO A 64 -13.12 16.56 -16.44
C PRO A 64 -12.63 18.00 -16.26
N LEU A 65 -11.53 18.21 -15.54
CA LEU A 65 -10.93 19.54 -15.35
C LEU A 65 -10.15 19.99 -16.59
N ILE A 66 -9.45 19.06 -17.24
CA ILE A 66 -8.68 19.32 -18.46
C ILE A 66 -9.61 19.60 -19.64
N GLU A 67 -10.65 18.79 -19.83
CA GLU A 67 -11.60 18.93 -20.94
C GLU A 67 -12.34 20.27 -20.91
N LYS A 68 -12.65 20.79 -19.72
CA LYS A 68 -13.25 22.13 -19.55
C LYS A 68 -12.27 23.28 -19.80
N GLY A 69 -10.96 23.03 -19.72
CA GLY A 69 -9.93 24.06 -19.82
C GLY A 69 -9.93 25.08 -18.66
N ASP A 70 -10.54 24.77 -17.51
CA ASP A 70 -10.68 25.71 -16.39
C ASP A 70 -9.51 25.63 -15.40
N ALA A 71 -8.40 26.27 -15.79
CA ALA A 71 -7.21 26.36 -14.94
C ALA A 71 -7.47 27.04 -13.58
N ARG A 72 -8.46 27.94 -13.50
CA ARG A 72 -8.80 28.65 -12.26
C ARG A 72 -9.50 27.71 -11.28
N GLU A 73 -10.42 26.89 -11.76
CA GLU A 73 -11.07 25.87 -10.92
C GLU A 73 -10.04 24.86 -10.39
N MET A 74 -9.10 24.42 -11.22
CA MET A 74 -8.00 23.54 -10.80
C MET A 74 -7.17 24.17 -9.67
N ASP A 75 -6.69 25.41 -9.85
CA ASP A 75 -5.89 26.10 -8.84
C ASP A 75 -6.66 26.34 -7.53
N ASP A 76 -7.95 26.63 -7.62
CA ASP A 76 -8.82 26.78 -6.47
C ASP A 76 -9.03 25.46 -5.71
N LEU A 77 -9.24 24.34 -6.42
CA LEU A 77 -9.32 23.01 -5.81
C LEU A 77 -8.01 22.64 -5.10
N ILE A 78 -6.85 22.89 -5.72
CA ILE A 78 -5.54 22.67 -5.11
C ILE A 78 -5.36 23.54 -3.85
N LYS A 79 -5.78 24.81 -3.92
CA LYS A 79 -5.68 25.75 -2.79
C LYS A 79 -6.61 25.38 -1.63
N ARG A 80 -7.81 24.87 -1.91
CA ARG A 80 -8.79 24.47 -0.89
C ARG A 80 -8.59 23.06 -0.36
N GLY A 81 -8.04 22.16 -1.17
CA GLY A 81 -7.77 20.76 -0.84
C GLY A 81 -6.89 20.61 0.40
N LYS A 82 -6.98 19.44 1.04
CA LYS A 82 -6.16 19.07 2.19
C LYS A 82 -5.22 17.95 1.77
N ALA A 83 -4.06 17.87 2.42
CA ALA A 83 -3.19 16.74 2.26
C ALA A 83 -3.81 15.53 2.98
N VAL A 84 -4.39 14.61 2.22
CA VAL A 84 -4.86 13.32 2.72
C VAL A 84 -3.64 12.43 2.98
N VAL A 85 -3.46 12.00 4.22
CA VAL A 85 -2.36 11.15 4.69
C VAL A 85 -2.97 9.90 5.33
N ALA A 86 -2.61 8.71 4.87
CA ALA A 86 -3.00 7.46 5.51
C ALA A 86 -1.82 6.88 6.30
N ILE A 87 -2.06 6.45 7.53
CA ILE A 87 -1.08 5.72 8.35
C ILE A 87 -1.74 4.41 8.79
N SER A 88 -1.09 3.28 8.51
CA SER A 88 -1.54 1.95 8.91
C SER A 88 -0.46 1.29 9.77
N ALA A 89 -0.91 0.58 10.79
CA ALA A 89 -0.05 -0.11 11.74
C ALA A 89 -0.29 -1.63 11.74
N SER A 90 0.73 -2.37 12.18
CA SER A 90 0.63 -3.79 12.59
C SER A 90 -0.17 -4.66 11.62
N ILE A 91 0.14 -4.56 10.31
CA ILE A 91 -0.38 -5.50 9.31
C ILE A 91 0.10 -6.93 9.63
N HIS A 92 1.37 -7.04 10.02
CA HIS A 92 1.92 -8.18 10.73
C HIS A 92 1.66 -8.00 12.23
N SER A 93 0.77 -8.81 12.79
CA SER A 93 0.26 -8.52 14.15
C SER A 93 1.27 -8.76 15.27
N THR A 94 2.35 -9.51 15.01
CA THR A 94 3.47 -9.67 15.96
C THR A 94 4.29 -8.39 16.14
N GLU A 95 4.17 -7.45 15.21
CA GLU A 95 4.77 -6.11 15.26
C GLU A 95 3.81 -5.16 16.00
N ILE A 96 3.52 -5.54 17.25
CA ILE A 96 2.32 -5.11 17.96
C ILE A 96 2.38 -3.65 18.43
N VAL A 97 3.57 -3.06 18.56
CA VAL A 97 3.73 -1.74 19.17
C VAL A 97 3.03 -0.66 18.36
N ALA A 98 3.10 -0.72 17.03
CA ALA A 98 2.50 0.28 16.15
C ALA A 98 0.99 0.43 16.39
N SER A 99 0.25 -0.68 16.57
CA SER A 99 -1.19 -0.63 16.89
C SER A 99 -1.47 0.13 18.19
N GLN A 100 -0.61 -0.04 19.20
CA GLN A 100 -0.72 0.65 20.49
C GLN A 100 -0.34 2.13 20.35
N MET A 101 0.70 2.42 19.56
CA MET A 101 1.17 3.76 19.24
C MET A 101 0.07 4.59 18.59
N THR A 102 -0.75 4.01 17.71
CA THR A 102 -1.84 4.74 17.03
C THR A 102 -2.82 5.41 18.00
N MET A 103 -3.10 4.79 19.16
CA MET A 103 -3.95 5.39 20.20
C MET A 103 -3.29 6.65 20.78
N ASN A 104 -1.99 6.59 21.06
CA ASN A 104 -1.23 7.73 21.58
C ASN A 104 -1.13 8.85 20.54
N LEU A 105 -0.85 8.52 19.28
CA LEU A 105 -0.80 9.50 18.19
C LEU A 105 -2.14 10.23 18.04
N ALA A 106 -3.25 9.50 18.08
CA ALA A 106 -4.58 10.09 18.01
C ALA A 106 -4.87 11.01 19.20
N TYR A 107 -4.56 10.56 20.42
CA TYR A 107 -4.70 11.37 21.64
C TYR A 107 -3.91 12.68 21.56
N ASP A 108 -2.63 12.58 21.21
CA ASP A 108 -1.71 13.71 21.16
C ASP A 108 -2.17 14.73 20.14
N LEU A 109 -2.57 14.29 18.94
CA LEU A 109 -3.07 15.18 17.90
C LEU A 109 -4.32 15.96 18.35
N VAL A 110 -5.28 15.30 19.01
CA VAL A 110 -6.57 15.93 19.31
C VAL A 110 -6.54 16.80 20.56
N THR A 111 -5.64 16.50 21.50
CA THR A 111 -5.51 17.23 22.77
C THR A 111 -4.49 18.35 22.73
N ALA A 112 -3.48 18.27 21.85
CA ALA A 112 -2.45 19.28 21.73
C ALA A 112 -3.00 20.65 21.33
N LYS A 113 -2.31 21.69 21.81
CA LYS A 113 -2.65 23.10 21.64
C LYS A 113 -1.53 23.92 21.01
N ASP A 114 -0.41 23.28 20.66
CA ASP A 114 0.72 23.95 20.02
C ASP A 114 0.40 24.29 18.55
N ASP A 115 1.09 25.31 18.04
CA ASP A 115 0.86 25.85 16.70
C ASP A 115 1.22 24.85 15.59
N GLU A 116 2.19 23.96 15.82
CA GLU A 116 2.55 22.94 14.84
C GLU A 116 1.42 21.92 14.70
N THR A 117 0.87 21.40 15.80
CA THR A 117 -0.27 20.48 15.74
C THR A 117 -1.49 21.14 15.12
N LYS A 118 -1.76 22.41 15.46
CA LYS A 118 -2.85 23.16 14.82
C LYS A 118 -2.64 23.28 13.31
N GLN A 119 -1.44 23.64 12.87
CA GLN A 119 -1.09 23.70 11.45
C GLN A 119 -1.25 22.34 10.76
N ILE A 120 -0.87 21.25 11.41
CA ILE A 120 -1.09 19.88 10.93
C ILE A 120 -2.57 19.65 10.69
N LEU A 121 -3.40 19.79 11.74
CA LEU A 121 -4.83 19.51 11.68
C LEU A 121 -5.58 20.40 10.69
N ASP A 122 -5.18 21.65 10.54
CA ASP A 122 -5.82 22.58 9.61
C ASP A 122 -5.53 22.23 8.13
N ASN A 123 -4.40 21.59 7.84
CA ASN A 123 -3.92 21.36 6.48
C ASN A 123 -3.98 19.90 6.02
N THR A 124 -4.14 18.95 6.95
CA THR A 124 -4.17 17.52 6.64
C THR A 124 -5.50 16.88 7.03
N ILE A 125 -5.84 15.79 6.36
CA ILE A 125 -6.83 14.80 6.82
C ILE A 125 -6.03 13.51 7.02
N LEU A 126 -5.80 13.15 8.28
CA LEU A 126 -5.18 11.87 8.63
C LEU A 126 -6.24 10.78 8.61
N ILE A 127 -6.01 9.72 7.84
CA ILE A 127 -6.73 8.45 7.88
C ILE A 127 -5.85 7.46 8.66
N LEU A 128 -6.13 7.29 9.94
CA LEU A 128 -5.39 6.40 10.81
C LEU A 128 -6.09 5.04 10.90
N ILE A 129 -5.41 3.99 10.42
CA ILE A 129 -5.86 2.59 10.48
C ILE A 129 -5.10 1.92 11.64
N PRO A 130 -5.73 1.69 12.81
CA PRO A 130 -5.03 1.19 13.99
C PRO A 130 -4.43 -0.20 13.80
N SER A 131 -5.07 -1.02 12.97
CA SER A 131 -4.47 -2.22 12.42
C SER A 131 -5.13 -2.61 11.10
N SER A 132 -4.31 -3.03 10.14
CA SER A 132 -4.79 -3.70 8.91
C SER A 132 -5.05 -5.20 9.10
N ASN A 133 -4.77 -5.76 10.29
CA ASN A 133 -5.05 -7.14 10.65
C ASN A 133 -5.62 -7.28 12.08
N PRO A 134 -6.87 -6.83 12.32
CA PRO A 134 -7.51 -6.92 13.63
C PRO A 134 -7.58 -8.32 14.24
N ASP A 135 -7.78 -9.36 13.41
CA ASP A 135 -7.89 -10.74 13.87
C ASP A 135 -6.58 -11.19 14.54
N GLY A 136 -5.44 -10.85 13.95
CA GLY A 136 -4.13 -11.19 14.49
C GLY A 136 -3.75 -10.38 15.73
N ILE A 137 -4.26 -9.15 15.90
CA ILE A 137 -4.04 -8.36 17.13
C ILE A 137 -4.58 -9.12 18.35
N ASP A 138 -5.77 -9.72 18.25
CA ASP A 138 -6.34 -10.52 19.33
C ASP A 138 -5.51 -11.79 19.61
N VAL A 139 -5.00 -12.46 18.57
CA VAL A 139 -4.11 -13.63 18.73
C VAL A 139 -2.89 -13.26 19.57
N VAL A 140 -2.21 -12.17 19.21
CA VAL A 140 -0.99 -11.72 19.87
C VAL A 140 -1.28 -11.21 21.29
N ALA A 141 -2.33 -10.41 21.47
CA ALA A 141 -2.71 -9.88 22.78
C ALA A 141 -3.12 -10.98 23.76
N ASN A 142 -3.90 -11.97 23.31
CA ASN A 142 -4.29 -13.10 24.14
C ASN A 142 -3.10 -13.99 24.49
N TRP A 143 -2.20 -14.25 23.54
CA TRP A 143 -0.98 -15.02 23.80
C TRP A 143 -0.10 -14.32 24.84
N TYR A 144 0.22 -13.04 24.63
CA TYR A 144 1.05 -12.26 25.55
C TYR A 144 0.45 -12.21 26.95
N ARG A 145 -0.86 -11.96 27.07
CA ARG A 145 -1.56 -11.94 28.37
C ARG A 145 -1.51 -13.30 29.07
N LYS A 146 -1.61 -14.40 28.31
CA LYS A 146 -1.54 -15.77 28.84
C LYS A 146 -0.13 -16.16 29.29
N THR A 147 0.91 -15.68 28.62
CA THR A 147 2.30 -16.07 28.90
C THR A 147 3.07 -15.08 29.77
N LEU A 148 2.47 -13.95 30.14
CA LEU A 148 3.06 -12.97 31.04
C LEU A 148 3.53 -13.62 32.35
N GLY A 149 4.78 -13.38 32.73
CA GLY A 149 5.44 -13.97 33.90
C GLY A 149 5.93 -15.41 33.73
N THR A 150 5.80 -15.99 32.53
CA THR A 150 6.26 -17.36 32.23
C THR A 150 7.50 -17.35 31.34
N LYS A 151 8.13 -18.52 31.16
CA LYS A 151 9.25 -18.69 30.21
C LYS A 151 8.90 -18.39 28.73
N SER A 152 7.61 -18.31 28.42
CA SER A 152 7.10 -18.01 27.07
C SER A 152 6.63 -16.56 26.93
N GLU A 153 6.87 -15.71 27.94
CA GLU A 153 6.59 -14.28 27.83
C GLU A 153 7.36 -13.70 26.62
N GLY A 154 6.67 -12.92 25.80
CA GLY A 154 7.27 -12.25 24.65
C GLY A 154 7.59 -13.15 23.44
N SER A 155 7.38 -14.47 23.52
CA SER A 155 7.52 -15.34 22.35
C SER A 155 6.40 -15.13 21.34
N SER A 156 6.64 -15.43 20.07
CA SER A 156 5.57 -15.46 19.06
C SER A 156 4.46 -16.45 19.45
N PRO A 157 3.18 -16.15 19.13
CA PRO A 157 2.11 -17.10 19.32
C PRO A 157 2.34 -18.35 18.46
N PRO A 158 1.98 -19.55 18.94
CA PRO A 158 2.05 -20.77 18.13
C PRO A 158 0.99 -20.81 17.00
N GLN A 159 0.07 -19.86 17.01
CA GLN A 159 -0.96 -19.68 16.00
C GLN A 159 -0.52 -18.61 14.99
N LEU A 160 -0.72 -18.87 13.70
CA LEU A 160 -0.55 -17.87 12.65
C LEU A 160 -1.58 -16.74 12.81
N TYR A 161 -1.13 -15.51 12.66
CA TYR A 161 -1.93 -14.32 12.96
C TYR A 161 -2.91 -13.93 11.83
N HIS A 162 -2.92 -14.65 10.72
CA HIS A 162 -3.90 -14.47 9.65
C HIS A 162 -4.43 -15.82 9.15
N HIS A 163 -5.75 -15.92 8.95
CA HIS A 163 -6.43 -17.19 8.63
C HIS A 163 -5.99 -17.81 7.29
N TYR A 164 -5.89 -17.00 6.23
CA TYR A 164 -5.45 -17.47 4.89
C TYR A 164 -3.98 -17.18 4.56
N ALA A 165 -3.52 -15.95 4.80
CA ALA A 165 -2.15 -15.53 4.50
C ALA A 165 -1.09 -16.00 5.51
N GLY A 166 -1.50 -16.58 6.64
CA GLY A 166 -0.59 -17.08 7.65
C GLY A 166 0.21 -15.96 8.35
N HIS A 167 1.44 -15.75 7.90
CA HIS A 167 2.40 -14.81 8.49
C HIS A 167 2.81 -13.66 7.55
N ASP A 168 2.25 -13.55 6.35
CA ASP A 168 2.55 -12.41 5.47
C ASP A 168 1.31 -12.06 4.65
N ASN A 169 0.54 -11.11 5.18
CA ASN A 169 -0.59 -10.47 4.51
C ASN A 169 -0.18 -9.17 3.79
N ASN A 170 1.11 -8.83 3.75
CA ASN A 170 1.65 -7.67 3.04
C ASN A 170 2.13 -8.01 1.61
N ARG A 171 1.55 -9.05 0.99
CA ARG A 171 1.80 -9.44 -0.42
C ARG A 171 0.54 -9.50 -1.29
N ASP A 172 -0.60 -9.06 -0.77
CA ASP A 172 -1.89 -9.24 -1.44
C ASP A 172 -2.39 -8.02 -2.23
N TRP A 173 -1.71 -6.86 -2.13
CA TRP A 173 -2.23 -5.57 -2.61
C TRP A 173 -2.44 -5.44 -4.12
N PHE A 174 -2.00 -6.42 -4.91
CA PHE A 174 -2.24 -6.50 -6.36
C PHE A 174 -3.26 -7.60 -6.75
N MET A 175 -3.46 -8.59 -5.89
CA MET A 175 -4.32 -9.77 -6.12
C MET A 175 -5.68 -9.65 -5.40
N LEU A 176 -5.72 -8.91 -4.28
CA LEU A 176 -6.93 -8.62 -3.49
C LEU A 176 -7.68 -9.89 -3.06
N ASN A 177 -6.97 -10.94 -2.64
CA ASN A 177 -7.59 -12.17 -2.15
C ASN A 177 -8.15 -12.01 -0.73
N LEU A 178 -7.61 -11.10 0.07
CA LEU A 178 -8.00 -10.92 1.48
C LEU A 178 -9.06 -9.81 1.62
N SER A 179 -10.05 -10.05 2.48
CA SER A 179 -11.12 -9.07 2.79
C SER A 179 -10.56 -7.76 3.31
N GLU A 180 -9.49 -7.84 4.09
CA GLU A 180 -8.77 -6.71 4.68
C GLU A 180 -8.15 -5.82 3.59
N THR A 181 -7.45 -6.45 2.64
CA THR A 181 -6.87 -5.76 1.47
C THR A 181 -7.97 -5.12 0.63
N GLN A 182 -9.08 -5.83 0.39
CA GLN A 182 -10.23 -5.31 -0.38
C GLN A 182 -10.85 -4.07 0.27
N ALA A 183 -11.05 -4.09 1.60
CA ALA A 183 -11.61 -2.98 2.36
C ALA A 183 -10.73 -1.72 2.27
N ILE A 184 -9.42 -1.88 2.45
CA ILE A 184 -8.47 -0.77 2.40
C ILE A 184 -8.28 -0.27 0.96
N THR A 185 -8.26 -1.17 -0.03
CA THR A 185 -8.18 -0.80 -1.45
C THR A 185 -9.38 0.05 -1.87
N LYS A 186 -10.59 -0.30 -1.40
CA LYS A 186 -11.78 0.53 -1.62
C LYS A 186 -11.63 1.91 -0.98
N LEU A 187 -11.23 1.95 0.29
CA LEU A 187 -11.00 3.20 1.03
C LEU A 187 -10.00 4.11 0.28
N PHE A 188 -8.89 3.55 -0.20
CA PHE A 188 -7.83 4.33 -0.83
C PHE A 188 -8.14 4.72 -2.28
N TRP A 189 -8.60 3.79 -3.12
CA TRP A 189 -8.61 4.03 -4.58
C TRP A 189 -10.00 4.28 -5.15
N GLN A 190 -11.03 4.30 -4.30
CA GLN A 190 -12.40 4.64 -4.71
C GLN A 190 -13.01 5.75 -3.85
N GLU A 191 -12.59 5.85 -2.59
CA GLU A 191 -13.21 6.80 -1.65
C GLU A 191 -12.33 8.03 -1.38
N TRP A 192 -11.04 7.87 -1.06
CA TRP A 192 -10.23 8.93 -0.47
C TRP A 192 -8.98 9.39 -1.22
N PHE A 193 -8.34 8.53 -2.00
CA PHE A 193 -7.15 8.85 -2.83
C PHE A 193 -6.00 9.51 -2.05
N PRO A 194 -5.42 8.83 -1.04
CA PRO A 194 -4.40 9.43 -0.18
C PRO A 194 -3.16 9.89 -0.95
N HIS A 195 -2.60 11.05 -0.61
CA HIS A 195 -1.34 11.55 -1.19
C HIS A 195 -0.14 10.83 -0.58
N PHE A 196 -0.25 10.48 0.71
CA PHE A 196 0.75 9.71 1.44
C PHE A 196 0.10 8.46 2.02
N VAL A 197 0.81 7.35 1.95
CA VAL A 197 0.44 6.09 2.61
C VAL A 197 1.67 5.63 3.38
N TYR A 198 1.54 5.52 4.70
CA TYR A 198 2.63 5.12 5.60
C TYR A 198 2.30 3.81 6.29
N ASP A 199 3.12 2.80 5.98
CA ASP A 199 3.07 1.45 6.52
C ASP A 199 4.09 1.30 7.66
N VAL A 200 3.59 1.16 8.89
CA VAL A 200 4.44 1.10 10.10
C VAL A 200 4.67 -0.36 10.50
N HIS A 201 5.94 -0.77 10.46
CA HIS A 201 6.40 -2.13 10.74
C HIS A 201 7.46 -2.18 11.83
N GLN A 202 7.73 -3.41 12.28
CA GLN A 202 8.91 -3.75 13.05
C GLN A 202 9.69 -4.89 12.39
N MET A 203 11.00 -4.91 12.60
CA MET A 203 11.93 -5.90 12.07
C MET A 203 12.71 -6.62 13.18
N GLY A 204 13.71 -7.41 12.79
CA GLY A 204 14.58 -8.14 13.71
C GLY A 204 15.31 -7.25 14.74
N GLN A 205 15.68 -7.86 15.87
CA GLN A 205 16.15 -7.13 17.06
C GLN A 205 17.60 -6.67 17.01
N ASN A 206 18.45 -7.27 16.18
CA ASN A 206 19.92 -7.08 16.21
C ASN A 206 20.43 -6.16 15.08
N GLY A 207 19.54 -5.39 14.45
CA GLY A 207 19.88 -4.47 13.34
C GLY A 207 19.91 -2.99 13.77
N PRO A 208 19.85 -2.04 12.82
CA PRO A 208 19.56 -0.64 13.16
C PRO A 208 18.27 -0.54 13.99
N ARG A 209 18.10 0.50 14.79
CA ARG A 209 16.88 0.69 15.59
C ARG A 209 15.68 1.11 14.74
N PHE A 210 15.92 1.79 13.62
CA PHE A 210 14.87 2.21 12.70
C PHE A 210 15.40 2.24 11.27
N VAL A 211 14.67 1.68 10.32
CA VAL A 211 14.93 1.86 8.88
C VAL A 211 13.79 2.68 8.28
N ILE A 212 14.16 3.72 7.54
CA ILE A 212 13.24 4.63 6.84
C ILE A 212 13.79 4.96 5.45
N PRO A 213 12.96 5.48 4.52
CA PRO A 213 13.44 5.84 3.19
C PRO A 213 14.53 6.93 3.23
N PRO A 214 15.27 7.17 2.12
CA PRO A 214 15.21 6.45 0.85
C PRO A 214 15.49 4.95 0.98
N PHE A 215 14.95 4.16 0.07
CA PHE A 215 15.18 2.71 0.03
C PHE A 215 16.41 2.38 -0.82
N PHE A 216 16.91 1.16 -0.71
CA PHE A 216 18.02 0.64 -1.52
C PHE A 216 17.58 0.36 -2.97
N ASP A 217 18.55 0.21 -3.87
CA ASP A 217 18.29 -0.10 -5.27
C ASP A 217 17.97 -1.60 -5.50
N PRO A 218 17.26 -1.98 -6.57
CA PRO A 218 16.78 -1.15 -7.67
C PRO A 218 15.35 -0.60 -7.46
N PRO A 219 15.04 0.57 -8.02
CA PRO A 219 13.66 0.99 -8.17
C PRO A 219 12.97 0.31 -9.34
N ASN A 220 11.65 0.18 -9.26
CA ASN A 220 10.85 -0.19 -10.41
C ASN A 220 10.81 0.96 -11.45
N PRO A 221 11.08 0.71 -12.74
CA PRO A 221 11.11 1.75 -13.77
C PRO A 221 9.75 2.39 -14.06
N ARG A 222 8.63 1.77 -13.66
CA ARG A 222 7.28 2.31 -13.81
C ARG A 222 6.87 3.23 -12.65
N ILE A 223 7.68 3.38 -11.61
CA ILE A 223 7.45 4.38 -10.58
C ILE A 223 7.91 5.76 -11.10
N PRO A 224 7.04 6.80 -11.04
CA PRO A 224 7.45 8.15 -11.39
C PRO A 224 8.69 8.61 -10.60
N PRO A 225 9.74 9.12 -11.25
CA PRO A 225 10.95 9.59 -10.56
C PRO A 225 10.67 10.66 -9.51
N SER A 226 9.65 11.51 -9.73
CA SER A 226 9.21 12.51 -8.76
C SER A 226 8.72 11.87 -7.45
N ILE A 227 7.98 10.75 -7.51
CA ILE A 227 7.56 10.02 -6.31
C ILE A 227 8.77 9.51 -5.55
N LEU A 228 9.76 8.90 -6.21
CA LEU A 228 10.98 8.42 -5.54
C LEU A 228 11.75 9.55 -4.84
N ARG A 229 11.79 10.75 -5.43
CA ARG A 229 12.38 11.92 -4.79
C ARG A 229 11.60 12.39 -3.57
N GLU A 230 10.27 12.38 -3.62
CA GLU A 230 9.42 12.75 -2.48
C GLU A 230 9.48 11.71 -1.35
N VAL A 231 9.59 10.41 -1.68
CA VAL A 231 9.84 9.34 -0.70
C VAL A 231 11.17 9.60 0.04
N GLY A 232 12.23 9.94 -0.69
CA GLY A 232 13.51 10.27 -0.09
C GLY A 232 13.46 11.54 0.78
N LEU A 233 12.74 12.57 0.34
CA LEU A 233 12.57 13.80 1.12
C LEU A 233 11.81 13.54 2.42
N ALA A 234 10.73 12.75 2.37
CA ALA A 234 9.97 12.33 3.55
C ALA A 234 10.86 11.58 4.55
N GLY A 235 11.64 10.63 4.05
CA GLY A 235 12.58 9.85 4.83
C GLY A 235 13.65 10.69 5.52
N TYR A 236 14.31 11.59 4.78
CA TYR A 236 15.30 12.49 5.39
C TYR A 236 14.69 13.47 6.40
N LYS A 237 13.45 13.91 6.19
CA LYS A 237 12.73 14.70 7.19
C LYS A 237 12.49 13.90 8.48
N MET A 238 12.08 12.63 8.37
CA MET A 238 11.92 11.74 9.53
C MET A 238 13.26 11.52 10.24
N ALA A 239 14.33 11.24 9.50
CA ALA A 239 15.67 11.02 10.05
C ALA A 239 16.18 12.25 10.82
N ALA A 240 16.00 13.45 10.26
CA ALA A 240 16.41 14.70 10.90
C ALA A 240 15.65 14.96 12.20
N ASP A 241 14.35 14.71 12.24
CA ASP A 241 13.54 14.87 13.46
C ASP A 241 13.89 13.85 14.55
N LEU A 242 14.20 12.62 14.14
CA LEU A 242 14.68 11.58 15.06
C LEU A 242 16.04 11.94 15.65
N GLN A 243 16.98 12.42 14.83
CA GLN A 243 18.29 12.88 15.30
C GLN A 243 18.16 14.09 16.23
N ALA A 244 17.25 15.04 15.92
CA ALA A 244 16.97 16.19 16.80
C ALA A 244 16.40 15.77 18.17
N ARG A 245 15.89 14.53 18.29
CA ARG A 245 15.46 13.89 19.54
C ARG A 245 16.51 12.95 20.13
N ASN A 246 17.74 12.96 19.63
CA ASN A 246 18.85 12.11 20.05
C ASN A 246 18.55 10.61 19.90
N VAL A 247 17.79 10.24 18.87
CA VAL A 247 17.55 8.84 18.53
C VAL A 247 18.69 8.32 17.66
N ALA A 248 19.56 7.50 18.26
CA ALA A 248 20.58 6.75 17.54
C ALA A 248 19.98 5.51 16.84
N GLY A 249 20.69 4.97 15.87
CA GLY A 249 20.35 3.74 15.18
C GLY A 249 19.35 3.92 14.03
N VAL A 250 19.26 5.09 13.43
CA VAL A 250 18.37 5.36 12.29
C VAL A 250 19.11 5.19 10.98
N ALA A 251 18.69 4.22 10.16
CA ALA A 251 19.26 3.90 8.87
C ALA A 251 18.36 4.34 7.71
N THR A 252 19.00 4.78 6.64
CA THR A 252 18.40 5.10 5.34
C THR A 252 19.16 4.34 4.24
N ASN A 253 18.65 4.33 3.01
CA ASN A 253 19.28 3.73 1.84
C ASN A 253 19.78 2.29 2.13
N THR A 254 18.95 1.47 2.77
CA THR A 254 19.32 0.10 3.18
C THR A 254 18.15 -0.86 3.06
N THR A 255 18.49 -2.14 2.93
CA THR A 255 17.62 -3.31 3.08
C THR A 255 16.55 -3.44 2.00
N PHE A 256 15.53 -2.58 2.05
CA PHE A 256 14.34 -2.63 1.23
C PHE A 256 14.59 -1.96 -0.11
N ASP A 257 13.96 -2.42 -1.19
CA ASP A 257 13.98 -1.74 -2.49
C ASP A 257 12.59 -1.20 -2.88
N THR A 258 12.45 -0.65 -4.08
CA THR A 258 11.13 -0.22 -4.60
C THR A 258 10.75 -1.01 -5.85
N TRP A 259 11.22 -2.26 -5.97
CA TRP A 259 10.94 -3.10 -7.13
C TRP A 259 9.51 -3.65 -7.11
N TRP A 260 9.14 -4.31 -6.01
CA TRP A 260 7.88 -5.03 -5.85
C TRP A 260 6.64 -4.11 -5.89
N HIS A 261 5.64 -4.44 -6.71
CA HIS A 261 4.39 -3.67 -6.84
C HIS A 261 3.38 -3.91 -5.70
N GLY A 262 3.26 -5.15 -5.22
CA GLY A 262 2.11 -5.60 -4.42
C GLY A 262 2.23 -5.52 -2.90
N GLY A 263 3.05 -4.60 -2.36
CA GLY A 263 3.13 -4.33 -0.92
C GLY A 263 2.26 -3.13 -0.53
N PHE A 264 1.84 -3.05 0.73
CA PHE A 264 0.98 -1.96 1.25
C PHE A 264 1.59 -0.58 0.94
N ARG A 265 2.90 -0.46 1.13
CA ARG A 265 3.63 0.78 0.85
C ARG A 265 4.04 0.96 -0.62
N SER A 266 4.05 -0.08 -1.45
CA SER A 266 4.51 0.05 -2.84
C SER A 266 3.39 0.18 -3.86
N ALA A 267 2.24 -0.43 -3.63
CA ALA A 267 1.04 -0.23 -4.44
C ALA A 267 0.63 1.26 -4.60
N PRO A 268 0.76 2.13 -3.56
CA PRO A 268 0.48 3.56 -3.67
C PRO A 268 1.30 4.27 -4.77
N TYR A 269 2.54 3.85 -5.05
CA TYR A 269 3.38 4.49 -6.08
C TYR A 269 2.74 4.47 -7.47
N TYR A 270 1.96 3.43 -7.75
CA TYR A 270 1.29 3.22 -9.04
C TYR A 270 -0.09 3.89 -9.10
N HIS A 271 -0.57 4.40 -7.96
CA HIS A 271 -1.78 5.21 -7.82
C HIS A 271 -1.46 6.71 -7.65
N ASN A 272 -0.26 7.14 -8.06
CA ASN A 272 0.27 8.51 -7.96
C ASN A 272 0.51 9.00 -6.52
N SER A 273 0.55 8.09 -5.55
CA SER A 273 0.71 8.39 -4.13
C SER A 273 2.13 8.08 -3.64
N ILE A 274 2.55 8.78 -2.57
CA ILE A 274 3.84 8.58 -1.91
C ILE A 274 3.67 7.50 -0.84
N GLY A 275 4.23 6.33 -1.10
CA GLY A 275 4.30 5.22 -0.15
C GLY A 275 5.55 5.24 0.73
N ILE A 276 5.37 5.10 2.04
CA ILE A 276 6.44 5.06 3.05
C ILE A 276 6.32 3.75 3.83
N LEU A 277 7.47 3.16 4.14
CA LEU A 277 7.59 2.06 5.08
C LEU A 277 8.65 2.43 6.10
N SER A 278 8.39 2.12 7.35
CA SER A 278 9.39 2.21 8.41
C SER A 278 9.42 0.94 9.21
N GLU A 279 10.61 0.58 9.67
CA GLU A 279 10.87 -0.70 10.33
C GLU A 279 11.63 -0.45 11.62
N ALA A 280 10.95 -0.55 12.75
CA ALA A 280 11.58 -0.46 14.06
C ALA A 280 12.16 -1.80 14.50
N ALA A 281 13.34 -1.83 15.10
CA ALA A 281 13.82 -3.06 15.73
C ALA A 281 12.78 -3.54 16.77
N SER A 282 12.41 -4.81 16.73
CA SER A 282 11.40 -5.35 17.64
C SER A 282 11.91 -5.46 19.09
N ALA A 283 10.98 -5.42 20.04
CA ALA A 283 11.15 -6.01 21.37
C ALA A 283 10.57 -7.44 21.35
N ASP A 284 10.52 -8.13 22.49
CA ASP A 284 9.83 -9.42 22.61
C ASP A 284 8.33 -9.16 22.83
N LEU A 285 7.62 -8.86 21.73
CA LEU A 285 6.26 -8.29 21.75
C LEU A 285 6.22 -7.00 22.60
N MET A 286 5.64 -7.07 23.81
CA MET A 286 5.56 -5.95 24.76
C MET A 286 6.53 -6.10 25.95
N THR A 287 7.47 -7.04 25.88
CA THR A 287 8.51 -7.24 26.89
C THR A 287 9.83 -6.62 26.42
N PRO A 288 10.48 -5.75 27.24
CA PRO A 288 11.78 -5.18 26.90
C PRO A 288 12.86 -6.23 26.68
N VAL A 289 13.79 -5.93 25.78
CA VAL A 289 14.98 -6.75 25.53
C VAL A 289 16.25 -5.97 25.87
N THR A 290 17.33 -6.68 26.17
CA THR A 290 18.66 -6.08 26.30
C THR A 290 19.57 -6.70 25.26
N ILE A 291 19.99 -5.89 24.30
CA ILE A 291 20.86 -6.33 23.21
C ILE A 291 22.28 -5.89 23.52
N THR A 292 23.21 -6.84 23.58
CA THR A 292 24.62 -6.54 23.83
C THR A 292 25.30 -6.05 22.55
N ARG A 293 26.40 -5.30 22.71
CA ARG A 293 27.25 -4.90 21.59
C ARG A 293 27.75 -6.11 20.79
N ASP A 294 28.05 -7.21 21.48
CA ASP A 294 28.51 -8.44 20.85
C ASP A 294 27.41 -9.14 20.02
N GLN A 295 26.14 -9.10 20.47
CA GLN A 295 25.01 -9.55 19.64
C GLN A 295 24.86 -8.68 18.38
N MET A 296 25.06 -7.36 18.50
CA MET A 296 25.04 -6.45 17.36
C MET A 296 26.20 -6.71 16.38
N SER A 297 27.42 -6.99 16.87
CA SER A 297 28.56 -7.28 15.99
C SER A 297 28.45 -8.61 15.26
N ARG A 298 27.65 -9.55 15.80
CA ARG A 298 27.35 -10.84 15.16
C ARG A 298 26.19 -10.76 14.16
N SER A 299 25.49 -9.63 14.09
CA SER A 299 24.42 -9.41 13.14
C SER A 299 24.98 -9.40 11.72
N ARG A 300 24.34 -10.14 10.81
CA ARG A 300 24.71 -10.09 9.39
C ARG A 300 24.34 -8.71 8.85
N GLY A 301 25.25 -8.10 8.10
CA GLY A 301 24.97 -6.87 7.36
C GLY A 301 23.76 -7.01 6.44
N ALA A 302 23.17 -5.88 6.08
CA ALA A 302 22.10 -5.78 5.10
C ALA A 302 22.61 -5.07 3.82
N ARG A 303 21.82 -5.15 2.74
CA ARG A 303 22.09 -4.40 1.51
C ARG A 303 22.19 -2.91 1.86
N GLY A 304 23.32 -2.26 1.58
CA GLY A 304 23.53 -0.84 1.92
C GLY A 304 23.93 -0.56 3.38
N LEU A 305 24.07 -1.58 4.23
CA LEU A 305 24.54 -1.43 5.62
C LEU A 305 25.36 -2.64 6.05
N VAL A 306 26.69 -2.54 5.95
CA VAL A 306 27.62 -3.65 6.23
C VAL A 306 27.57 -4.10 7.70
N SER A 307 27.45 -3.15 8.62
CA SER A 307 27.44 -3.42 10.06
C SER A 307 26.51 -2.44 10.78
N PRO A 308 25.71 -2.90 11.77
CA PRO A 308 24.85 -2.01 12.55
C PRO A 308 25.62 -1.24 13.65
N LEU A 309 26.94 -1.47 13.78
CA LEU A 309 27.83 -0.77 14.72
C LEU A 309 28.77 0.22 14.02
N GLU A 310 28.76 0.27 12.70
CA GLU A 310 29.65 1.13 11.90
C GLU A 310 28.92 2.40 11.47
N THR A 311 29.52 3.56 11.73
CA THR A 311 28.99 4.85 11.27
C THR A 311 29.15 4.98 9.75
N ALA A 312 28.07 5.35 9.07
CA ALA A 312 28.05 5.59 7.62
C ALA A 312 27.18 6.81 7.28
N THR A 313 27.30 7.36 6.06
CA THR A 313 26.47 8.51 5.63
C THR A 313 24.97 8.23 5.76
N ASN A 314 24.56 7.01 5.46
CA ASN A 314 23.17 6.56 5.56
C ASN A 314 22.80 6.01 6.96
N TYR A 315 23.75 6.01 7.90
CA TYR A 315 23.60 5.55 9.29
C TYR A 315 24.61 6.28 10.21
N PRO A 316 24.42 7.60 10.42
CA PRO A 316 25.48 8.45 10.99
C PRO A 316 25.68 8.28 12.50
N ASP A 317 24.66 7.84 13.22
CA ASP A 317 24.67 7.67 14.67
C ASP A 317 24.34 6.22 15.01
N ALA A 318 25.36 5.38 15.16
CA ALA A 318 25.19 3.94 15.35
C ALA A 318 24.78 3.62 16.80
N TRP A 319 23.74 2.80 16.97
CA TRP A 319 23.30 2.38 18.30
C TRP A 319 24.19 1.24 18.84
N PRO A 320 24.88 1.41 19.99
CA PRO A 320 25.94 0.48 20.41
C PRO A 320 25.44 -0.79 21.11
N GLY A 321 24.13 -0.95 21.31
CA GLY A 321 23.54 -1.91 22.23
C GLY A 321 22.95 -1.24 23.48
N GLY A 322 22.12 -1.97 24.21
CA GLY A 322 21.45 -1.50 25.42
C GLY A 322 20.06 -2.09 25.61
N THR A 323 19.34 -1.57 26.60
CA THR A 323 17.93 -1.92 26.80
C THR A 323 17.08 -1.25 25.73
N TRP A 324 16.25 -2.04 25.06
CA TRP A 324 15.30 -1.61 24.05
C TRP A 324 13.89 -1.97 24.50
N ARG A 325 13.01 -0.96 24.62
CA ARG A 325 11.67 -1.13 25.18
C ARG A 325 10.59 -0.86 24.13
N PRO A 326 9.40 -1.44 24.27
CA PRO A 326 8.25 -1.08 23.44
C PRO A 326 7.92 0.42 23.43
N ARG A 327 8.16 1.13 24.55
CA ARG A 327 8.00 2.59 24.59
C ARG A 327 8.98 3.34 23.68
N ASP A 328 10.18 2.79 23.48
CA ASP A 328 11.21 3.42 22.66
C ASP A 328 10.83 3.25 21.18
N ILE A 329 10.30 2.07 20.80
CA ILE A 329 9.67 1.80 19.50
C ILE A 329 8.50 2.77 19.25
N ALA A 330 7.55 2.87 20.18
CA ALA A 330 6.42 3.78 20.04
C ALA A 330 6.88 5.24 19.89
N ALA A 331 7.92 5.68 20.61
CA ALA A 331 8.42 7.05 20.53
C ALA A 331 9.03 7.39 19.16
N ILE A 332 9.76 6.45 18.54
CA ILE A 332 10.33 6.65 17.20
C ILE A 332 9.24 6.64 16.12
N GLU A 333 8.26 5.74 16.22
CA GLU A 333 7.12 5.66 15.30
C GLU A 333 6.22 6.91 15.39
N MET A 334 5.98 7.43 16.61
CA MET A 334 5.27 8.70 16.81
C MET A 334 6.03 9.87 16.20
N THR A 335 7.36 9.92 16.39
CA THR A 335 8.20 10.97 15.84
C THR A 335 8.14 10.95 14.31
N ALA A 336 8.30 9.78 13.69
CA ALA A 336 8.22 9.62 12.23
C ALA A 336 6.83 9.97 11.68
N SER A 337 5.77 9.52 12.35
CA SER A 337 4.38 9.86 11.98
C SER A 337 4.13 11.36 12.00
N ARG A 338 4.59 12.05 13.06
CA ARG A 338 4.46 13.51 13.16
C ARG A 338 5.35 14.26 12.17
N ALA A 339 6.54 13.75 11.88
CA ALA A 339 7.43 14.33 10.86
C ALA A 339 6.75 14.33 9.47
N LEU A 340 6.12 13.21 9.10
CA LEU A 340 5.35 13.10 7.86
C LEU A 340 4.17 14.06 7.83
N LEU A 341 3.38 14.11 8.91
CA LEU A 341 2.23 15.01 9.03
C LEU A 341 2.63 16.48 8.96
N SER A 342 3.72 16.87 9.63
CA SER A 342 4.27 18.23 9.61
C SER A 342 4.71 18.60 8.19
N MET A 343 5.39 17.69 7.48
CA MET A 343 5.79 17.91 6.10
C MET A 343 4.58 18.03 5.15
N ALA A 344 3.62 17.12 5.25
CA ALA A 344 2.39 17.13 4.46
C ALA A 344 1.57 18.42 4.69
N ALA A 345 1.54 18.91 5.94
CA ALA A 345 0.86 20.15 6.29
C ALA A 345 1.56 21.39 5.71
N LYS A 346 2.88 21.52 5.90
CA LYS A 346 3.67 22.68 5.47
C LYS A 346 3.72 22.81 3.94
N PHE A 347 3.76 21.69 3.23
CA PHE A 347 3.82 21.67 1.77
C PHE A 347 2.54 21.14 1.12
N ARG A 348 1.39 21.28 1.81
CA ARG A 348 0.07 20.78 1.37
C ARG A 348 -0.23 21.04 -0.11
N SER A 349 -0.13 22.29 -0.55
CA SER A 349 -0.46 22.66 -1.94
C SER A 349 0.46 21.99 -2.97
N ARG A 350 1.72 21.70 -2.61
CA ARG A 350 2.66 20.97 -3.47
C ARG A 350 2.21 19.51 -3.64
N TYR A 351 1.89 18.82 -2.55
CA TYR A 351 1.51 17.40 -2.63
C TYR A 351 0.17 17.19 -3.34
N VAL A 352 -0.81 18.08 -3.08
CA VAL A 352 -2.09 18.07 -3.78
C VAL A 352 -1.90 18.33 -5.28
N ARG A 353 -1.04 19.30 -5.64
CA ARG A 353 -0.71 19.58 -7.05
C ARG A 353 0.04 18.43 -7.72
N ASN A 354 1.06 17.87 -7.06
CA ASN A 354 1.85 16.76 -7.59
C ASN A 354 0.97 15.56 -7.93
N PHE A 355 0.00 15.23 -7.07
CA PHE A 355 -0.95 14.13 -7.29
C PHE A 355 -1.80 14.36 -8.54
N PHE A 356 -2.36 15.57 -8.71
CA PHE A 356 -3.09 15.96 -9.91
C PHE A 356 -2.20 15.92 -11.17
N ASP A 357 -1.00 16.50 -11.09
CA ASP A 357 -0.08 16.61 -12.23
C ASP A 357 0.41 15.25 -12.70
N LEU A 358 0.63 14.30 -11.79
CA LEU A 358 0.95 12.90 -12.11
C LEU A 358 -0.23 12.20 -12.81
N GLY A 359 -1.45 12.36 -12.29
CA GLY A 359 -2.66 11.86 -12.95
C GLY A 359 -2.82 12.43 -14.36
N ARG A 360 -2.54 13.74 -14.55
CA ARG A 360 -2.60 14.40 -15.85
C ARG A 360 -1.52 13.86 -16.80
N ALA A 361 -0.30 13.68 -16.32
CA ALA A 361 0.79 13.14 -17.12
C ALA A 361 0.47 11.71 -17.61
N ASN A 362 -0.23 10.91 -16.80
CA ASN A 362 -0.64 9.55 -17.15
C ASN A 362 -1.67 9.50 -18.29
N LEU A 363 -2.38 10.58 -18.59
CA LEU A 363 -3.29 10.67 -19.75
C LEU A 363 -2.55 10.78 -21.09
N VAL A 364 -1.25 11.12 -21.05
CA VAL A 364 -0.42 11.23 -22.25
C VAL A 364 0.30 9.90 -22.50
N ARG A 365 0.00 9.30 -23.64
CA ARG A 365 0.69 8.10 -24.13
C ARG A 365 2.14 8.46 -24.50
N GLN A 366 3.12 7.69 -24.02
CA GLN A 366 4.51 7.80 -24.48
C GLN A 366 4.79 6.81 -25.61
N SER A 367 5.84 7.06 -26.39
CA SER A 367 6.19 6.23 -27.56
C SER A 367 6.46 4.76 -27.20
N GLY A 368 6.96 4.49 -26.00
CA GLY A 368 7.24 3.14 -25.50
C GLY A 368 6.03 2.43 -24.88
N ASP A 369 4.85 3.05 -24.86
CA ASP A 369 3.66 2.46 -24.24
C ASP A 369 2.69 1.95 -25.31
N PRO A 370 2.05 0.79 -25.12
CA PRO A 370 0.95 0.36 -25.98
C PRO A 370 -0.27 1.28 -25.81
N ALA A 371 -1.22 1.21 -26.74
CA ALA A 371 -2.47 1.94 -26.62
C ALA A 371 -3.38 1.32 -25.54
N ALA A 372 -3.42 -0.01 -25.48
CA ALA A 372 -4.25 -0.76 -24.54
C ALA A 372 -3.78 -2.21 -24.38
N PHE A 373 -4.34 -2.91 -23.39
CA PHE A 373 -4.34 -4.36 -23.29
C PHE A 373 -5.75 -4.90 -23.53
N ILE A 374 -5.85 -6.05 -24.20
CA ILE A 374 -7.11 -6.73 -24.49
C ILE A 374 -7.14 -8.04 -23.73
N ILE A 375 -8.26 -8.29 -23.04
CA ILE A 375 -8.56 -9.52 -22.32
C ILE A 375 -9.68 -10.24 -23.09
N SER A 376 -9.37 -11.39 -23.67
CA SER A 376 -10.32 -12.15 -24.50
C SER A 376 -11.44 -12.76 -23.64
N ALA A 377 -12.69 -12.63 -24.07
CA ALA A 377 -13.84 -13.17 -23.33
C ALA A 377 -14.06 -14.67 -23.55
N GLY A 378 -13.65 -15.22 -24.70
CA GLY A 378 -13.88 -16.62 -25.09
C GLY A 378 -12.94 -17.66 -24.48
N GLN A 379 -12.19 -17.29 -23.43
CA GLN A 379 -11.21 -18.18 -22.80
C GLN A 379 -11.89 -19.27 -21.94
N PRO A 380 -11.29 -20.46 -21.79
CA PRO A 380 -11.89 -21.56 -21.02
C PRO A 380 -12.04 -21.27 -19.52
N ASN A 381 -11.40 -20.23 -19.01
CA ASN A 381 -11.34 -19.84 -17.60
C ASN A 381 -12.11 -18.54 -17.30
N ALA A 382 -13.36 -18.44 -17.78
CA ALA A 382 -14.21 -17.26 -17.63
C ALA A 382 -14.29 -16.70 -16.19
N GLU A 383 -14.30 -17.54 -15.15
CA GLU A 383 -14.29 -17.08 -13.75
C GLU A 383 -12.98 -16.34 -13.38
N ASN A 384 -11.82 -16.78 -13.89
CA ASN A 384 -10.56 -16.07 -13.69
C ASN A 384 -10.54 -14.75 -14.46
N VAL A 385 -11.09 -14.71 -15.68
CA VAL A 385 -11.26 -13.48 -16.46
C VAL A 385 -12.12 -12.48 -15.69
N ALA A 386 -13.28 -12.92 -15.19
CA ALA A 386 -14.16 -12.09 -14.39
C ALA A 386 -13.45 -11.56 -13.12
N ARG A 387 -12.77 -12.44 -12.37
CA ARG A 387 -12.05 -12.06 -11.15
C ARG A 387 -10.88 -11.10 -11.44
N MET A 388 -10.14 -11.29 -12.53
CA MET A 388 -9.05 -10.37 -12.90
C MET A 388 -9.62 -8.98 -13.21
N ILE A 389 -10.69 -8.89 -14.00
CA ILE A 389 -11.35 -7.62 -14.33
C ILE A 389 -11.90 -6.96 -13.06
N GLU A 390 -12.45 -7.74 -12.13
CA GLU A 390 -12.89 -7.26 -10.82
C GLU A 390 -11.73 -6.62 -10.02
N ILE A 391 -10.59 -7.31 -9.93
CA ILE A 391 -9.38 -6.84 -9.25
C ILE A 391 -8.89 -5.52 -9.86
N LEU A 392 -8.80 -5.44 -11.18
CA LEU A 392 -8.36 -4.23 -11.90
C LEU A 392 -9.32 -3.05 -11.63
N LYS A 393 -10.64 -3.28 -11.71
CA LYS A 393 -11.64 -2.25 -11.38
C LYS A 393 -11.57 -1.81 -9.93
N TRP A 394 -11.32 -2.74 -9.00
CA TRP A 394 -11.26 -2.42 -7.58
C TRP A 394 -10.06 -1.52 -7.24
N GLN A 395 -8.98 -1.62 -8.01
CA GLN A 395 -7.83 -0.72 -7.99
C GLN A 395 -8.04 0.60 -8.76
N GLY A 396 -9.27 0.87 -9.23
CA GLY A 396 -9.62 2.13 -9.88
C GLY A 396 -9.32 2.19 -11.38
N MET A 397 -9.02 1.05 -12.03
CA MET A 397 -8.81 1.00 -13.48
C MET A 397 -10.13 1.05 -14.25
N GLU A 398 -10.12 1.82 -15.34
CA GLU A 398 -11.20 1.90 -16.31
C GLU A 398 -11.05 0.81 -17.37
N ILE A 399 -12.15 0.10 -17.63
CA ILE A 399 -12.21 -1.07 -18.50
C ILE A 399 -13.45 -0.93 -19.37
N HIS A 400 -13.33 -1.32 -20.65
CA HIS A 400 -14.41 -1.25 -21.63
C HIS A 400 -14.68 -2.62 -22.24
N GLN A 401 -15.93 -2.94 -22.53
CA GLN A 401 -16.30 -4.07 -23.37
C GLN A 401 -16.25 -3.65 -24.84
N MET A 402 -15.67 -4.50 -25.67
CA MET A 402 -15.69 -4.40 -27.13
C MET A 402 -17.07 -4.82 -27.65
N THR A 403 -17.78 -3.89 -28.29
CA THR A 403 -19.13 -4.11 -28.87
C THR A 403 -19.08 -4.39 -30.37
N ARG A 404 -17.90 -4.29 -30.97
CA ARG A 404 -17.58 -4.62 -32.36
C ARG A 404 -16.17 -5.21 -32.45
N GLU A 405 -15.86 -5.84 -33.56
CA GLU A 405 -14.52 -6.29 -33.89
C GLU A 405 -13.57 -5.08 -34.00
N LEU A 406 -12.35 -5.26 -33.53
CA LEU A 406 -11.29 -4.26 -33.65
C LEU A 406 -10.17 -4.81 -34.52
N HIS A 407 -9.37 -3.92 -35.08
CA HIS A 407 -8.17 -4.26 -35.83
C HIS A 407 -6.97 -3.63 -35.11
N ILE A 408 -6.01 -4.44 -34.66
CA ILE A 408 -4.90 -4.00 -33.81
C ILE A 408 -3.53 -4.40 -34.36
N LYS A 409 -2.50 -3.67 -33.96
CA LYS A 409 -1.10 -4.12 -34.05
C LYS A 409 -0.68 -4.73 -32.72
N THR A 410 -0.12 -5.94 -32.74
CA THR A 410 0.22 -6.67 -31.51
C THR A 410 1.65 -6.45 -31.04
N ALA A 411 2.53 -5.96 -31.92
CA ALA A 411 3.85 -5.44 -31.61
C ALA A 411 4.07 -4.02 -32.16
N ALA A 412 4.99 -3.28 -31.52
CA ALA A 412 5.32 -1.90 -31.91
C ALA A 412 5.87 -1.79 -33.34
N ALA A 413 6.56 -2.84 -33.82
CA ALA A 413 7.18 -2.88 -35.13
C ALA A 413 6.27 -3.46 -36.23
N ASP A 414 5.05 -3.90 -35.89
CA ASP A 414 4.15 -4.51 -36.87
C ASP A 414 3.67 -3.49 -37.90
N SER A 415 3.61 -3.93 -39.16
CA SER A 415 3.04 -3.14 -40.26
C SER A 415 1.58 -3.47 -40.54
N ALA A 416 1.14 -4.69 -40.20
CA ALA A 416 -0.22 -5.17 -40.46
C ALA A 416 -1.11 -5.10 -39.22
N PHE A 417 -2.40 -4.86 -39.45
CA PHE A 417 -3.41 -4.99 -38.40
C PHE A 417 -4.02 -6.39 -38.44
N HIS A 418 -4.23 -6.96 -37.25
CA HIS A 418 -4.90 -8.23 -37.04
C HIS A 418 -6.30 -7.98 -36.47
N GLU A 419 -7.28 -8.75 -36.93
CA GLU A 419 -8.64 -8.71 -36.41
C GLU A 419 -8.69 -9.33 -35.01
N THR A 420 -9.31 -8.62 -34.08
CA THR A 420 -9.61 -9.08 -32.73
C THR A 420 -11.13 -9.18 -32.56
N PRO A 421 -11.67 -10.36 -32.19
CA PRO A 421 -13.11 -10.56 -32.06
C PRO A 421 -13.78 -9.60 -31.07
N LEU A 422 -15.05 -9.28 -31.32
CA LEU A 422 -15.89 -8.55 -30.37
C LEU A 422 -16.10 -9.31 -29.05
N GLY A 423 -16.60 -8.61 -28.03
CA GLY A 423 -16.95 -9.18 -26.73
C GLY A 423 -15.81 -9.22 -25.72
N GLY A 424 -14.56 -9.10 -26.16
CA GLY A 424 -13.39 -8.93 -25.29
C GLY A 424 -13.44 -7.63 -24.46
N PHE A 425 -12.51 -7.50 -23.53
CA PHE A 425 -12.39 -6.34 -22.65
C PHE A 425 -11.11 -5.57 -22.91
N LEU A 426 -11.21 -4.24 -22.98
CA LEU A 426 -10.13 -3.33 -23.31
C LEU A 426 -9.76 -2.50 -22.09
N VAL A 427 -8.48 -2.53 -21.72
CA VAL A 427 -7.88 -1.70 -20.67
C VAL A 427 -6.95 -0.70 -21.34
N PHE A 428 -7.41 0.55 -21.52
CA PHE A 428 -6.58 1.61 -22.09
C PHE A 428 -5.41 1.95 -21.17
N VAL A 429 -4.23 2.20 -21.74
CA VAL A 429 -3.07 2.64 -20.94
C VAL A 429 -3.21 4.10 -20.52
N ASN A 430 -3.81 4.95 -21.36
CA ASN A 430 -3.89 6.40 -21.16
C ASN A 430 -5.03 6.81 -20.21
N GLN A 431 -4.92 6.40 -18.96
CA GLN A 431 -5.84 6.71 -17.88
C GLN A 431 -5.06 7.11 -16.61
N PRO A 432 -5.69 7.71 -15.58
CA PRO A 432 -4.97 8.13 -14.37
C PRO A 432 -4.14 7.01 -13.70
N GLN A 433 -4.57 5.74 -13.88
CA GLN A 433 -3.92 4.53 -13.40
C GLN A 433 -2.88 3.92 -14.36
N LYS A 434 -2.39 4.67 -15.35
CA LYS A 434 -1.42 4.20 -16.37
C LYS A 434 -0.29 3.33 -15.82
N ASN A 435 0.40 3.81 -14.77
CA ASN A 435 1.56 3.10 -14.23
C ASN A 435 1.16 1.78 -13.55
N ASN A 436 -0.01 1.72 -12.92
CA ASN A 436 -0.57 0.49 -12.37
C ASN A 436 -0.93 -0.51 -13.50
N VAL A 437 -1.61 -0.03 -14.56
CA VAL A 437 -1.93 -0.85 -15.75
C VAL A 437 -0.66 -1.46 -16.35
N LEU A 438 0.35 -0.64 -16.65
CA LEU A 438 1.62 -1.13 -17.22
C LEU A 438 2.30 -2.11 -16.27
N SER A 439 2.38 -1.80 -14.98
CA SER A 439 3.05 -2.66 -14.00
C SER A 439 2.38 -4.04 -13.84
N LEU A 440 1.05 -4.13 -13.92
CA LEU A 440 0.33 -5.41 -13.76
C LEU A 440 0.32 -6.26 -15.03
N PHE A 441 0.31 -5.64 -16.21
CA PHE A 441 0.22 -6.37 -17.48
C PHE A 441 1.58 -6.71 -18.08
N GLU A 442 2.62 -5.89 -17.84
CA GLU A 442 3.94 -6.15 -18.42
C GLU A 442 4.64 -7.32 -17.73
N LYS A 443 5.52 -7.99 -18.48
CA LYS A 443 6.44 -8.98 -17.94
C LYS A 443 7.55 -8.28 -17.16
N GLN A 444 7.71 -8.60 -15.87
CA GLN A 444 8.82 -8.06 -15.08
C GLN A 444 10.16 -8.69 -15.51
N VAL A 445 11.16 -7.83 -15.67
CA VAL A 445 12.56 -8.22 -15.94
C VAL A 445 13.43 -7.60 -14.86
N TYR A 446 13.72 -8.37 -13.82
CA TYR A 446 14.60 -7.91 -12.73
C TYR A 446 16.00 -7.63 -13.27
N PRO A 447 16.64 -6.49 -12.92
CA PRO A 447 17.94 -6.14 -13.43
C PRO A 447 19.01 -7.14 -12.99
N ASN A 448 19.94 -7.46 -13.88
CA ASN A 448 21.13 -8.23 -13.53
C ASN A 448 22.05 -7.37 -12.65
N ARG A 449 22.30 -7.79 -11.41
CA ARG A 449 23.05 -7.01 -10.41
C ARG A 449 24.12 -7.87 -9.77
N LEU A 450 25.29 -7.29 -9.59
CA LEU A 450 26.41 -7.90 -8.88
C LEU A 450 26.77 -7.06 -7.65
N ASN A 451 27.12 -7.71 -6.55
CA ASN A 451 27.66 -7.03 -5.37
C ASN A 451 29.14 -6.63 -5.61
N ALA A 452 29.75 -5.98 -4.61
CA ALA A 452 31.15 -5.53 -4.70
C ALA A 452 32.17 -6.67 -4.90
N ASN A 453 31.80 -7.92 -4.59
CA ASN A 453 32.62 -9.11 -4.78
C ASN A 453 32.39 -9.78 -6.15
N GLY A 454 31.52 -9.21 -7.00
CA GLY A 454 31.16 -9.78 -8.30
C GLY A 454 30.13 -10.91 -8.24
N GLU A 455 29.50 -11.14 -7.09
CA GLU A 455 28.47 -12.19 -6.91
C GLU A 455 27.08 -11.63 -7.25
N ALA A 456 26.19 -12.50 -7.75
CA ALA A 456 24.82 -12.12 -8.04
C ALA A 456 24.09 -11.61 -6.78
N GLU A 457 23.53 -10.40 -6.87
CA GLU A 457 22.74 -9.81 -5.81
C GLU A 457 21.29 -10.32 -5.91
N ALA A 458 20.86 -11.09 -4.91
CA ALA A 458 19.49 -11.57 -4.86
C ALA A 458 18.49 -10.39 -4.74
N PRO A 459 17.31 -10.49 -5.36
CA PRO A 459 16.20 -9.59 -5.09
C PRO A 459 15.92 -9.51 -3.58
N TYR A 460 15.58 -8.33 -3.08
CA TYR A 460 15.17 -8.19 -1.68
C TYR A 460 13.84 -8.92 -1.42
N ASP A 461 12.91 -8.84 -2.37
CA ASP A 461 11.55 -9.36 -2.25
C ASP A 461 11.12 -10.05 -3.56
N VAL A 462 9.84 -10.01 -3.92
CA VAL A 462 9.29 -10.63 -5.14
C VAL A 462 9.76 -9.92 -6.42
N ALA A 463 10.31 -10.71 -7.36
CA ALA A 463 10.87 -10.21 -8.61
C ALA A 463 9.88 -10.13 -9.80
N GLY A 464 8.69 -10.75 -9.72
CA GLY A 464 7.68 -10.73 -10.80
C GLY A 464 6.23 -10.93 -10.34
N TRP A 465 5.29 -10.24 -11.00
CA TRP A 465 3.86 -10.18 -10.65
C TRP A 465 2.89 -10.02 -11.81
N THR A 466 3.31 -10.31 -13.05
CA THR A 466 2.46 -10.17 -14.22
C THR A 466 1.11 -10.86 -14.00
N LEU A 467 0.07 -10.05 -13.78
CA LEU A 467 -1.19 -10.51 -13.23
C LEU A 467 -1.90 -11.50 -14.17
N PRO A 468 -1.97 -11.24 -15.49
CA PRO A 468 -2.53 -12.22 -16.42
C PRO A 468 -1.85 -13.59 -16.33
N LEU A 469 -0.52 -13.63 -16.24
CA LEU A 469 0.23 -14.88 -16.11
C LEU A 469 -0.08 -15.61 -14.81
N GLN A 470 -0.17 -14.88 -13.69
CA GLN A 470 -0.51 -15.49 -12.39
C GLN A 470 -1.94 -16.02 -12.32
N MET A 471 -2.86 -15.39 -13.03
CA MET A 471 -4.27 -15.79 -13.06
C MET A 471 -4.60 -16.76 -14.21
N GLY A 472 -3.60 -17.10 -15.03
CA GLY A 472 -3.78 -17.92 -16.23
C GLY A 472 -4.69 -17.29 -17.27
N VAL A 473 -4.79 -15.96 -17.31
CA VAL A 473 -5.62 -15.21 -18.25
C VAL A 473 -4.77 -14.76 -19.43
N GLU A 474 -5.22 -15.08 -20.64
CA GLU A 474 -4.61 -14.64 -21.88
C GLU A 474 -4.95 -13.18 -22.16
N THR A 475 -3.96 -12.42 -22.61
CA THR A 475 -4.12 -11.01 -22.95
C THR A 475 -3.28 -10.67 -24.18
N GLU A 476 -3.82 -9.79 -25.03
CA GLU A 476 -3.10 -9.23 -26.17
C GLU A 476 -2.70 -7.78 -25.88
N THR A 477 -1.53 -7.38 -26.37
CA THR A 477 -1.09 -5.98 -26.28
C THR A 477 -1.50 -5.27 -27.57
N ALA A 478 -2.28 -4.20 -27.49
CA ALA A 478 -2.66 -3.38 -28.64
C ALA A 478 -1.74 -2.16 -28.72
N TRP A 479 -0.73 -2.18 -29.58
CA TRP A 479 0.16 -1.05 -29.82
C TRP A 479 -0.52 0.06 -30.63
N GLU A 480 -1.33 -0.31 -31.60
CA GLU A 480 -2.22 0.60 -32.33
C GLU A 480 -3.58 -0.07 -32.49
N ILE A 481 -4.63 0.74 -32.49
CA ILE A 481 -6.00 0.31 -32.78
C ILE A 481 -6.45 1.13 -33.98
N LYS A 482 -6.77 0.44 -35.08
CA LYS A 482 -7.27 1.07 -36.29
C LYS A 482 -8.57 1.80 -35.99
N ASP A 483 -8.73 3.01 -36.54
CA ASP A 483 -9.94 3.82 -36.39
C ASP A 483 -10.35 4.05 -34.91
N LEU A 484 -9.36 4.26 -34.03
CA LEU A 484 -9.54 4.34 -32.57
C LEU A 484 -10.64 5.32 -32.13
N ALA A 485 -10.79 6.47 -32.80
CA ALA A 485 -11.82 7.45 -32.46
C ALA A 485 -13.23 6.88 -32.63
N GLU A 486 -13.47 6.16 -33.74
CA GLU A 486 -14.72 5.45 -33.99
C GLU A 486 -14.88 4.27 -33.01
N ALA A 487 -13.80 3.55 -32.72
CA ALA A 487 -13.83 2.45 -31.75
C ALA A 487 -14.30 2.94 -30.38
N LYS A 488 -13.73 4.04 -29.88
CA LYS A 488 -14.12 4.64 -28.60
C LYS A 488 -15.61 5.02 -28.52
N ALA A 489 -16.22 5.44 -29.62
CA ALA A 489 -17.65 5.79 -29.66
C ALA A 489 -18.57 4.57 -29.46
N THR A 490 -18.08 3.36 -29.77
CA THR A 490 -18.84 2.11 -29.68
C THR A 490 -18.58 1.32 -28.39
N LEU A 491 -17.43 1.54 -27.74
CA LEU A 491 -17.04 0.82 -26.53
C LEU A 491 -18.02 1.07 -25.38
N ARG A 492 -18.36 -0.01 -24.66
CA ARG A 492 -19.19 0.09 -23.46
C ARG A 492 -18.32 0.10 -22.22
N ARG A 493 -18.30 1.20 -21.46
CA ARG A 493 -17.60 1.24 -20.16
C ARG A 493 -18.20 0.21 -19.20
N ILE A 494 -17.34 -0.55 -18.53
CA ILE A 494 -17.75 -1.46 -17.46
C ILE A 494 -17.93 -0.64 -16.19
N GLU A 495 -19.14 -0.59 -15.67
CA GLU A 495 -19.49 0.11 -14.42
C GLU A 495 -19.39 -0.83 -13.21
N ASN A 496 -19.83 -2.09 -13.35
CA ASN A 496 -19.85 -3.08 -12.29
C ASN A 496 -19.49 -4.48 -12.80
N ILE A 497 -19.22 -5.40 -11.87
CA ILE A 497 -18.78 -6.76 -12.21
C ILE A 497 -19.88 -7.59 -12.88
N ASP A 498 -21.17 -7.33 -12.62
CA ASP A 498 -22.26 -8.08 -13.24
C ASP A 498 -22.30 -7.90 -14.77
N GLN A 499 -21.87 -6.74 -15.29
CA GLN A 499 -21.75 -6.53 -16.73
C GLN A 499 -20.70 -7.46 -17.37
N VAL A 500 -19.59 -7.69 -16.66
CA VAL A 500 -18.50 -8.59 -17.10
C VAL A 500 -18.98 -10.04 -17.00
N ARG A 501 -19.60 -10.41 -15.87
CA ARG A 501 -20.13 -11.76 -15.66
C ARG A 501 -21.20 -12.11 -16.69
N ALA A 502 -22.11 -11.20 -16.99
CA ALA A 502 -23.10 -11.37 -18.05
C ALA A 502 -22.46 -11.55 -19.44
N ALA A 503 -21.45 -10.75 -19.77
CA ALA A 503 -20.70 -10.88 -21.02
C ALA A 503 -19.94 -12.22 -21.16
N LEU A 504 -19.61 -12.84 -20.03
CA LEU A 504 -18.94 -14.14 -19.93
C LEU A 504 -19.91 -15.32 -19.72
N ASN A 505 -21.23 -15.08 -19.77
CA ASN A 505 -22.26 -16.08 -19.46
C ASN A 505 -22.14 -16.70 -18.05
N LEU A 506 -21.74 -15.90 -17.06
CA LEU A 506 -21.62 -16.29 -15.66
C LEU A 506 -22.80 -15.77 -14.83
N PRO A 507 -23.14 -16.41 -13.69
CA PRO A 507 -24.19 -15.94 -12.79
C PRO A 507 -23.91 -14.54 -12.23
N THR A 508 -24.91 -13.66 -12.19
CA THR A 508 -24.81 -12.27 -11.67
C THR A 508 -25.44 -12.11 -10.28
N GLY A 509 -25.18 -10.99 -9.59
CA GLY A 509 -25.90 -10.59 -8.36
C GLY A 509 -25.22 -10.99 -7.03
N GLY A 510 -23.97 -11.46 -7.07
CA GLY A 510 -23.23 -11.88 -5.87
C GLY A 510 -22.55 -10.76 -5.08
N GLY A 511 -22.58 -9.52 -5.57
CA GLY A 511 -21.79 -8.40 -5.03
C GLY A 511 -20.28 -8.51 -5.35
N PRO A 512 -19.48 -7.52 -4.94
CA PRO A 512 -18.03 -7.53 -5.16
C PRO A 512 -17.35 -8.70 -4.46
N PHE A 513 -16.41 -9.34 -5.15
CA PHE A 513 -15.61 -10.49 -4.71
C PHE A 513 -16.47 -11.65 -4.19
N ALA A 514 -17.65 -11.84 -4.77
CA ALA A 514 -18.55 -12.94 -4.43
C ALA A 514 -17.79 -14.27 -4.36
N LYS A 515 -18.07 -15.06 -3.31
CA LYS A 515 -17.44 -16.37 -3.16
C LYS A 515 -17.85 -17.26 -4.32
N LEU A 516 -16.86 -17.80 -5.01
CA LEU A 516 -17.08 -18.82 -6.02
C LEU A 516 -17.41 -20.15 -5.34
N ALA A 517 -18.26 -20.95 -5.97
CA ALA A 517 -18.50 -22.31 -5.51
C ALA A 517 -17.15 -23.06 -5.51
N ASN A 518 -16.85 -23.78 -4.43
CA ASN A 518 -15.63 -24.59 -4.38
C ASN A 518 -15.69 -25.62 -5.53
N PRO A 519 -14.76 -25.58 -6.51
CA PRO A 519 -14.79 -26.51 -7.62
C PRO A 519 -14.47 -27.95 -7.18
N LEU A 520 -13.87 -28.11 -5.99
CA LEU A 520 -13.57 -29.41 -5.42
C LEU A 520 -14.83 -30.00 -4.78
N LYS A 521 -15.27 -31.14 -5.32
CA LYS A 521 -16.37 -31.95 -4.75
C LYS A 521 -16.00 -32.63 -3.43
N THR A 522 -14.69 -32.80 -3.19
CA THR A 522 -14.15 -33.40 -1.98
C THR A 522 -13.12 -32.46 -1.35
N PRO A 523 -13.02 -32.38 -0.02
CA PRO A 523 -11.96 -31.62 0.63
C PRO A 523 -10.60 -32.10 0.12
N PRO A 524 -9.68 -31.19 -0.26
CA PRO A 524 -8.35 -31.60 -0.67
C PRO A 524 -7.66 -32.32 0.50
N ARG A 525 -7.08 -33.50 0.23
CA ARG A 525 -6.27 -34.21 1.21
C ARG A 525 -4.90 -33.55 1.26
N ILE A 526 -4.64 -32.75 2.28
CA ILE A 526 -3.32 -32.13 2.50
C ILE A 526 -2.41 -33.18 3.13
N GLY A 527 -1.38 -33.61 2.39
CA GLY A 527 -0.29 -34.41 2.93
C GLY A 527 0.77 -33.51 3.57
N LEU A 528 0.87 -33.50 4.89
CA LEU A 528 1.98 -32.83 5.58
C LEU A 528 3.21 -33.75 5.54
N TYR A 529 4.14 -33.45 4.63
CA TYR A 529 5.43 -34.14 4.62
C TYR A 529 6.33 -33.56 5.72
N LYS A 530 6.61 -34.37 6.74
CA LYS A 530 7.67 -34.08 7.71
C LYS A 530 9.00 -34.32 7.01
N SER A 531 9.74 -33.25 6.70
CA SER A 531 11.12 -33.35 6.26
C SER A 531 11.95 -34.05 7.35
N PHE A 532 12.60 -35.16 6.99
CA PHE A 532 13.60 -35.86 7.82
C PHE A 532 15.02 -35.36 7.54
N ALA A 533 15.20 -34.05 7.32
CA ALA A 533 16.54 -33.48 7.43
C ALA A 533 16.89 -33.41 8.92
N SER A 534 17.74 -34.35 9.35
CA SER A 534 18.31 -34.39 10.70
C SER A 534 19.07 -33.10 11.04
N SER A 535 18.82 -32.66 12.27
CA SER A 535 19.45 -31.61 13.07
C SER A 535 20.95 -31.41 12.88
#